data_AF-A0A941FH61-F1
#
_entry.id   AF-A0A941FH61-F1
#
_cell.length_a   1.000
_cell.length_b   1.000
_cell.length_c   1.000
_cell.angle_alpha   90.00
_cell.angle_beta   90.00
_cell.angle_gamma   90.00
#
_symmetry.space_group_name_H-M   'P 1'
#
loop_
_entity.id
_entity.type
_entity.pdbx_description
1 polymer ?
#
loop_
_entity_poly.entity_id
_entity_poly.type
_entity_poly.pdbx_seq_one_letter_code
_entity_poly.pdbx_strand_id
1 'polypeptide(L)'
;MENALLQVSKKLIKSGYKILLYVVWGSDQDASKQLYNKLNDLLNVTYDPSLYSEEELIEKLSVCSLSINFKLHANILSLAGNVPCIALGYRFKVFNLFQSLGLENLVVSTDSDTLALDIKEGIREIELNNEKIIEQYKNRKEQISPLIIEPIKNNFTVD
;
A
#
# COMPACT_ATOMS: atom_id res chain seq x y z
N MET A 1 10.11 12.00 5.16
CA MET A 1 9.18 11.19 4.33
C MET A 1 9.04 11.70 2.89
N GLU A 2 8.49 12.89 2.64
CA GLU A 2 8.24 13.37 1.26
C GLU A 2 9.49 13.35 0.36
N ASN A 3 10.64 13.82 0.85
CA ASN A 3 11.91 13.74 0.11
C ASN A 3 12.31 12.31 -0.26
N ALA A 4 12.05 11.33 0.62
CA ALA A 4 12.32 9.93 0.34
C ALA A 4 11.40 9.40 -0.78
N LEU A 5 10.10 9.70 -0.70
CA LEU A 5 9.14 9.36 -1.75
C LEU A 5 9.50 10.01 -3.09
N LEU A 6 9.88 11.28 -3.10
CA LEU A 6 10.34 11.97 -4.31
C LEU A 6 11.56 11.27 -4.94
N GLN A 7 12.54 10.88 -4.14
CA GLN A 7 13.73 10.17 -4.63
C GLN A 7 13.39 8.78 -5.18
N VAL A 8 12.54 8.02 -4.47
CA VAL A 8 12.09 6.68 -4.89
C VAL A 8 11.29 6.79 -6.20
N SER A 9 10.31 7.67 -6.26
CA SER A 9 9.47 7.90 -7.44
C SER A 9 10.30 8.28 -8.67
N LYS A 10 11.26 9.21 -8.53
CA LYS A 10 12.18 9.55 -9.64
C LYS A 10 13.02 8.37 -10.11
N LYS A 11 13.42 7.47 -9.21
CA LYS A 11 14.15 6.26 -9.57
C LYS A 11 13.25 5.26 -10.31
N LEU A 12 12.02 5.06 -9.85
CA LEU A 12 11.03 4.20 -10.49
C LEU A 12 10.70 4.67 -11.91
N ILE A 13 10.45 5.97 -12.10
CA ILE A 13 10.22 6.55 -13.43
C ILE A 13 11.41 6.27 -14.37
N LYS A 14 12.64 6.45 -13.89
CA LYS A 14 13.85 6.12 -14.68
C LYS A 14 13.98 4.64 -15.03
N SER A 15 13.39 3.76 -14.21
CA SER A 15 13.33 2.31 -14.47
C SER A 15 12.15 1.90 -15.36
N GLY A 16 11.32 2.85 -15.82
CA GLY A 16 10.20 2.60 -16.73
C GLY A 16 8.83 2.50 -16.07
N TYR A 17 8.72 2.68 -14.75
CA TYR A 17 7.42 2.69 -14.08
C TYR A 17 6.62 3.95 -14.41
N LYS A 18 5.30 3.78 -14.49
CA LYS A 18 4.32 4.87 -14.40
C LYS A 18 3.85 4.97 -12.95
N ILE A 19 3.64 6.20 -12.47
CA ILE A 19 3.22 6.46 -11.09
C ILE A 19 1.79 6.99 -11.09
N LEU A 20 0.94 6.33 -10.32
CA LEU A 20 -0.38 6.83 -9.91
C LEU A 20 -0.27 7.41 -8.51
N LEU A 21 -0.49 8.71 -8.36
CA LEU A 21 -0.68 9.36 -7.06
C LEU A 21 -2.18 9.44 -6.78
N TYR A 22 -2.63 8.74 -5.75
CA TYR A 22 -4.03 8.67 -5.34
C TYR A 22 -4.19 9.13 -3.88
N VAL A 23 -5.43 9.31 -3.45
CA VAL A 23 -5.78 9.68 -2.07
C VAL A 23 -6.86 8.75 -1.53
N VAL A 24 -6.86 8.53 -0.20
CA VAL A 24 -7.93 7.78 0.49
C VAL A 24 -8.83 8.74 1.26
N TRP A 25 -8.25 9.79 1.85
CA TRP A 25 -8.99 10.81 2.58
C TRP A 25 -8.78 12.19 1.95
N GLY A 26 -9.78 13.07 2.06
CA GLY A 26 -9.66 14.44 1.58
C GLY A 26 -8.46 15.18 2.19
N SER A 27 -8.09 14.85 3.43
CA SER A 27 -6.91 15.42 4.10
C SER A 27 -5.56 15.00 3.49
N ASP A 28 -5.53 13.99 2.62
CA ASP A 28 -4.31 13.54 1.95
C ASP A 28 -4.03 14.37 0.66
N GLN A 29 -5.02 15.12 0.15
CA GLN A 29 -4.93 15.83 -1.14
C GLN A 29 -3.80 16.86 -1.19
N ASP A 30 -3.63 17.68 -0.16
CA ASP A 30 -2.60 18.73 -0.18
C ASP A 30 -1.18 18.14 -0.23
N ALA A 31 -0.91 17.12 0.60
CA ALA A 31 0.39 16.46 0.61
C ALA A 31 0.65 15.71 -0.70
N SER A 32 -0.37 15.02 -1.24
CA SER A 32 -0.26 14.30 -2.51
C SER A 32 -0.02 15.26 -3.69
N LYS A 33 -0.73 16.39 -3.72
CA LYS A 33 -0.55 17.45 -4.73
C LYS A 33 0.83 18.10 -4.65
N GLN A 34 1.37 18.32 -3.45
CA GLN A 34 2.73 18.83 -3.29
C GLN A 34 3.78 17.87 -3.87
N LEU A 35 3.65 16.56 -3.60
CA LEU A 35 4.54 15.56 -4.19
C LEU A 35 4.40 15.50 -5.71
N TYR A 36 3.18 15.54 -6.25
CA TYR A 36 2.92 15.62 -7.69
C TYR A 36 3.64 16.81 -8.34
N ASN A 37 3.48 18.01 -7.77
CA ASN A 37 4.13 19.23 -8.27
C ASN A 37 5.67 19.12 -8.24
N LYS A 38 6.25 18.45 -7.23
CA LYS A 38 7.70 18.25 -7.12
C LYS A 38 8.25 17.18 -8.08
N LEU A 39 7.42 16.22 -8.47
CA LEU A 39 7.79 15.25 -9.50
C LEU A 39 7.88 15.92 -10.87
N ASN A 40 6.92 16.81 -11.19
CA ASN A 40 6.91 17.62 -12.41
C ASN A 40 7.14 16.80 -13.69
N ASP A 41 6.45 15.66 -13.81
CA ASP A 41 6.55 14.75 -14.95
C ASP A 41 5.15 14.32 -15.40
N LEU A 42 4.58 15.07 -16.35
CA LEU A 42 3.22 14.85 -16.88
C LEU A 42 3.11 13.59 -17.76
N LEU A 43 4.23 12.99 -18.17
CA LEU A 43 4.23 11.81 -19.04
C LEU A 43 4.21 10.52 -18.23
N ASN A 44 4.80 10.53 -17.04
CA ASN A 44 4.99 9.34 -16.22
C ASN A 44 4.21 9.38 -14.90
N VAL A 45 3.63 10.52 -14.52
CA VAL A 45 2.90 10.68 -13.26
C VAL A 45 1.47 11.14 -13.52
N THR A 46 0.51 10.36 -13.05
CA THR A 46 -0.91 10.71 -13.01
C THR A 46 -1.28 11.09 -11.58
N TYR A 47 -1.88 12.26 -11.40
CA TYR A 47 -2.46 12.68 -10.12
C TYR A 47 -3.98 12.54 -10.15
N ASP A 48 -4.50 11.69 -9.28
CA ASP A 48 -5.93 11.40 -9.14
C ASP A 48 -6.40 11.78 -7.71
N PRO A 49 -6.99 12.97 -7.52
CA PRO A 49 -7.45 13.43 -6.21
C PRO A 49 -8.84 12.90 -5.82
N SER A 50 -9.43 12.03 -6.64
CA SER A 50 -10.80 11.53 -6.44
C SER A 50 -10.90 10.71 -5.16
N LEU A 51 -12.01 10.89 -4.44
CA LEU A 51 -12.34 10.08 -3.27
C LEU A 51 -13.25 8.94 -3.72
N TYR A 52 -12.64 7.77 -3.91
CA TYR A 52 -13.32 6.55 -4.33
C TYR A 52 -13.93 5.81 -3.14
N SER A 53 -14.98 5.04 -3.41
CA SER A 53 -15.37 3.94 -2.52
C SER A 53 -14.26 2.89 -2.44
N GLU A 54 -14.33 2.01 -1.44
CA GLU A 54 -13.36 0.93 -1.26
C GLU A 54 -13.28 0.03 -2.49
N GLU A 55 -14.41 -0.31 -3.10
CA GLU A 55 -14.51 -1.19 -4.26
C GLU A 55 -13.87 -0.56 -5.51
N GLU A 56 -14.20 0.70 -5.79
CA GLU A 56 -13.62 1.46 -6.91
C GLU A 56 -12.10 1.63 -6.75
N LEU A 57 -11.63 1.88 -5.52
CA LEU A 57 -10.21 2.03 -5.27
C LEU A 57 -9.48 0.68 -5.41
N ILE A 58 -10.07 -0.43 -4.97
CA ILE A 58 -9.53 -1.77 -5.21
C ILE A 58 -9.38 -2.03 -6.70
N GLU A 59 -10.40 -1.75 -7.51
CA GLU A 59 -10.35 -1.92 -8.97
C GLU A 59 -9.24 -1.06 -9.59
N LYS A 60 -9.15 0.21 -9.20
CA LYS A 60 -8.07 1.12 -9.64
C LYS A 60 -6.69 0.61 -9.29
N LEU A 61 -6.49 0.08 -8.08
CA LEU A 61 -5.19 -0.39 -7.63
C LEU A 61 -4.82 -1.73 -8.27
N SER A 62 -5.79 -2.58 -8.64
CA SER A 62 -5.57 -3.94 -9.15
C SER A 62 -4.70 -4.04 -10.41
N VAL A 63 -4.56 -2.94 -11.17
CA VAL A 63 -3.71 -2.87 -12.37
C VAL A 63 -2.29 -2.38 -12.08
N CYS A 64 -1.99 -2.00 -10.84
CA CYS A 64 -0.65 -1.60 -10.42
C CYS A 64 0.22 -2.81 -10.10
N SER A 65 1.52 -2.73 -10.40
CA SER A 65 2.48 -3.78 -10.04
C SER A 65 2.78 -3.81 -8.54
N LEU A 66 2.73 -2.65 -7.88
CA LEU A 66 2.91 -2.49 -6.43
C LEU A 66 2.36 -1.12 -6.00
N SER A 67 2.22 -0.91 -4.69
CA SER A 67 1.92 0.42 -4.13
C SER A 67 2.80 0.76 -2.92
N ILE A 68 2.92 2.06 -2.61
CA ILE A 68 3.65 2.58 -1.45
C ILE A 68 2.68 3.45 -0.66
N ASN A 69 2.35 3.03 0.56
CA ASN A 69 1.14 3.50 1.22
C ASN A 69 1.41 4.06 2.60
N PHE A 70 0.83 5.21 2.87
CA PHE A 70 0.80 5.81 4.20
C PHE A 70 -0.55 5.50 4.87
N LYS A 71 -0.53 5.14 6.15
CA LYS A 71 -1.71 4.71 6.96
C LYS A 71 -2.29 3.34 6.54
N LEU A 72 -3.10 2.77 7.42
CA LEU A 72 -3.56 1.38 7.34
C LEU A 72 -4.46 1.07 6.12
N HIS A 73 -5.45 1.92 5.82
CA HIS A 73 -6.50 1.62 4.85
C HIS A 73 -5.96 1.36 3.43
N ALA A 74 -5.06 2.22 2.94
CA ALA A 74 -4.45 2.08 1.62
C ALA A 74 -3.73 0.72 1.44
N ASN A 75 -3.09 0.21 2.50
CA ASN A 75 -2.43 -1.09 2.48
C ASN A 75 -3.44 -2.24 2.33
N ILE A 76 -4.53 -2.21 3.09
CA ILE A 76 -5.59 -3.23 3.03
C ILE A 76 -6.23 -3.26 1.64
N LEU A 77 -6.54 -2.09 1.07
CA LEU A 77 -7.15 -1.98 -0.25
C LEU A 77 -6.22 -2.47 -1.36
N SER A 78 -4.91 -2.19 -1.26
CA SER A 78 -3.92 -2.73 -2.21
C SER A 78 -3.90 -4.26 -2.18
N LEU A 79 -3.79 -4.85 -0.98
CA LEU A 79 -3.79 -6.30 -0.82
C LEU A 79 -5.10 -6.94 -1.30
N ALA A 80 -6.25 -6.31 -1.04
CA ALA A 80 -7.55 -6.77 -1.53
C ALA A 80 -7.63 -6.75 -3.07
N GLY A 81 -6.92 -5.83 -3.73
CA GLY A 81 -6.72 -5.79 -5.18
C GLY A 81 -5.65 -6.76 -5.71
N ASN A 82 -5.12 -7.66 -4.87
CA ASN A 82 -3.98 -8.53 -5.18
C ASN A 82 -2.72 -7.78 -5.58
N VAL A 83 -2.51 -6.59 -5.01
CA VAL A 83 -1.33 -5.76 -5.26
C VAL A 83 -0.46 -5.71 -4.01
N PRO A 84 0.81 -6.14 -4.09
CA PRO A 84 1.72 -6.04 -2.95
C PRO A 84 2.00 -4.58 -2.64
N CYS A 85 2.21 -4.26 -1.37
CA CYS A 85 2.43 -2.88 -0.95
C CYS A 85 3.54 -2.74 0.08
N ILE A 86 4.27 -1.62 -0.04
CA ILE A 86 5.18 -1.14 1.00
C ILE A 86 4.39 -0.27 1.95
N ALA A 87 4.32 -0.72 3.20
CA ALA A 87 3.56 -0.04 4.23
C ALA A 87 4.45 0.90 5.02
N LEU A 88 4.17 2.21 4.93
CA LEU A 88 4.85 3.21 5.74
C LEU A 88 4.28 3.17 7.17
N GLY A 89 5.00 2.47 8.03
CA GLY A 89 4.66 2.19 9.42
C GLY A 89 4.88 3.39 10.34
N TYR A 90 3.96 4.35 10.34
CA TYR A 90 3.96 5.46 11.31
C TYR A 90 3.32 5.11 12.66
N ARG A 91 2.43 4.10 12.69
CA ARG A 91 1.78 3.62 13.92
C ARG A 91 1.83 2.11 14.00
N PHE A 92 1.89 1.60 15.22
CA PHE A 92 1.99 0.16 15.54
C PHE A 92 0.95 -0.72 14.80
N LYS A 93 -0.26 -0.19 14.51
CA LYS A 93 -1.32 -0.92 13.81
C LYS A 93 -0.90 -1.42 12.41
N VAL A 94 0.00 -0.70 11.73
CA VAL A 94 0.53 -1.13 10.43
C VAL A 94 1.47 -2.32 10.62
N PHE A 95 2.40 -2.21 11.57
CA PHE A 95 3.33 -3.29 11.91
C PHE A 95 2.59 -4.57 12.34
N ASN A 96 1.64 -4.45 13.27
CA ASN A 96 0.87 -5.61 13.77
C ASN A 96 0.08 -6.30 12.65
N LEU A 97 -0.55 -5.54 11.75
CA LEU A 97 -1.27 -6.14 10.62
C LEU A 97 -0.31 -6.94 9.74
N PHE A 98 0.80 -6.33 9.32
CA PHE A 98 1.72 -6.99 8.41
C PHE A 98 2.40 -8.19 9.06
N GLN A 99 2.74 -8.12 10.35
CA GLN A 99 3.21 -9.27 11.11
C GLN A 99 2.16 -10.40 11.16
N SER A 100 0.87 -10.08 11.36
CA SER A 100 -0.19 -11.11 11.34
C SER A 100 -0.35 -11.78 9.96
N LEU A 101 0.03 -11.07 8.90
CA LEU A 101 0.05 -11.58 7.52
C LEU A 101 1.40 -12.26 7.18
N GLY A 102 2.39 -12.20 8.07
CA GLY A 102 3.78 -12.63 7.83
C GLY A 102 4.52 -11.79 6.77
N LEU A 103 4.06 -10.57 6.51
CA LEU A 103 4.60 -9.63 5.53
C LEU A 103 5.40 -8.51 6.19
N GLU A 104 5.91 -8.71 7.42
CA GLU A 104 6.62 -7.70 8.19
C GLU A 104 7.82 -7.07 7.46
N ASN A 105 8.43 -7.81 6.53
CA ASN A 105 9.52 -7.35 5.67
C ASN A 105 9.09 -6.25 4.68
N LEU A 106 7.78 -6.05 4.46
CA LEU A 106 7.23 -5.00 3.60
C LEU A 106 6.81 -3.76 4.38
N VAL A 107 7.07 -3.71 5.69
CA VAL A 107 6.81 -2.52 6.53
C VAL A 107 8.08 -1.72 6.70
N VAL A 108 8.02 -0.43 6.37
CA VAL A 108 9.12 0.50 6.55
C VAL A 108 8.72 1.56 7.57
N SER A 109 9.50 1.69 8.64
CA SER A 109 9.28 2.74 9.65
C SER A 109 9.47 4.12 9.04
N THR A 110 8.52 5.03 9.29
CA THR A 110 8.66 6.43 8.84
C THR A 110 9.77 7.19 9.55
N ASP A 111 10.24 6.66 10.68
CA ASP A 111 11.32 7.21 11.50
C ASP A 111 12.69 6.65 11.08
N SER A 112 12.76 5.83 10.02
CA SER A 112 14.03 5.34 9.49
C SER A 112 14.89 6.48 8.94
N ASP A 113 16.15 6.55 9.39
CA ASP A 113 17.17 7.44 8.84
C ASP A 113 17.50 7.10 7.37
N THR A 114 17.24 5.85 6.95
CA THR A 114 17.46 5.33 5.60
C THR A 114 16.17 5.07 4.84
N LEU A 115 15.08 5.76 5.18
CA LEU A 115 13.73 5.55 4.62
C LEU A 115 13.69 5.33 3.09
N ALA A 116 14.44 6.11 2.31
CA ALA A 116 14.45 5.96 0.84
C ALA A 116 15.15 4.67 0.36
N LEU A 117 16.14 4.17 1.11
CA LEU A 117 16.82 2.90 0.84
C LEU A 117 15.91 1.74 1.24
N ASP A 118 15.30 1.81 2.41
CA ASP A 118 14.43 0.75 2.95
C ASP A 118 13.20 0.53 2.04
N ILE A 119 12.59 1.62 1.54
CA ILE A 119 11.50 1.52 0.55
C ILE A 119 11.99 0.82 -0.73
N LYS A 120 13.21 1.12 -1.21
CA LYS A 120 13.76 0.49 -2.42
C LYS A 120 14.04 -0.99 -2.21
N GLU A 121 14.51 -1.38 -1.02
CA GLU A 121 14.72 -2.79 -0.69
C GLU A 121 13.39 -3.54 -0.64
N GLY A 122 12.36 -2.94 -0.05
CA GLY A 122 11.01 -3.49 -0.10
C GLY A 122 10.48 -3.63 -1.53
N ILE A 123 10.70 -2.64 -2.40
CA ILE A 123 10.33 -2.73 -3.83
C ILE A 123 11.07 -3.89 -4.50
N ARG A 124 12.38 -4.04 -4.24
CA ARG A 124 13.18 -5.15 -4.78
C ARG A 124 12.65 -6.50 -4.32
N GLU A 125 12.26 -6.61 -3.06
CA GLU A 125 11.64 -7.80 -2.49
C GLU A 125 10.31 -8.14 -3.20
N ILE A 126 9.48 -7.13 -3.45
CA ILE A 126 8.24 -7.29 -4.23
C ILE A 126 8.54 -7.75 -5.65
N GLU A 127 9.49 -7.11 -6.34
CA GLU A 127 9.85 -7.45 -7.73
C GLU A 127 10.33 -8.91 -7.87
N LEU A 128 11.01 -9.44 -6.84
CA LEU A 128 11.52 -10.81 -6.84
C LEU A 128 10.49 -11.86 -6.38
N ASN A 129 9.58 -11.48 -5.48
CA ASN A 129 8.73 -12.43 -4.75
C ASN A 129 7.23 -12.13 -4.87
N ASN A 130 6.79 -11.32 -5.84
CA ASN A 130 5.40 -10.87 -6.00
C ASN A 130 4.35 -11.98 -5.81
N GLU A 131 4.48 -13.08 -6.57
CA GLU A 131 3.51 -14.19 -6.52
C GLU A 131 3.42 -14.81 -5.12
N LYS A 132 4.59 -15.04 -4.50
CA LYS A 132 4.70 -15.59 -3.14
C LYS A 132 4.10 -14.66 -2.09
N ILE A 133 4.31 -13.35 -2.22
CA ILE A 133 3.73 -12.34 -1.31
C ILE A 133 2.20 -12.38 -1.37
N ILE A 134 1.63 -12.41 -2.58
CA ILE A 134 0.18 -12.44 -2.77
C ILE A 134 -0.41 -13.78 -2.32
N GLU A 135 0.25 -14.90 -2.61
CA GLU A 135 -0.15 -16.22 -2.11
C GLU A 135 -0.16 -16.25 -0.58
N GLN A 136 0.88 -15.72 0.05
CA GLN A 136 0.96 -15.63 1.50
C GLN A 136 -0.18 -14.79 2.09
N TYR A 137 -0.48 -13.64 1.51
CA TYR A 137 -1.63 -12.82 1.92
C TYR A 137 -2.94 -13.61 1.83
N LYS A 138 -3.20 -14.30 0.70
CA LYS A 138 -4.40 -15.09 0.49
C LYS A 138 -4.52 -16.22 1.50
N ASN A 139 -3.44 -16.99 1.70
CA ASN A 139 -3.39 -18.08 2.67
C ASN A 139 -3.68 -17.59 4.09
N ARG A 140 -3.10 -16.46 4.51
CA ARG A 140 -3.37 -15.87 5.82
C ARG A 140 -4.79 -15.36 5.96
N LYS A 141 -5.33 -14.72 4.94
CA LYS A 141 -6.73 -14.28 4.91
C LYS A 141 -7.68 -15.47 5.07
N GLU A 142 -7.48 -16.54 4.31
CA GLU A 142 -8.29 -17.76 4.38
C GLU A 142 -8.21 -18.43 5.76
N GLN A 143 -7.04 -18.43 6.41
CA GLN A 143 -6.88 -18.95 7.77
C GLN A 143 -7.59 -18.11 8.83
N ILE A 144 -7.56 -16.78 8.70
CA ILE A 144 -8.04 -15.86 9.74
C ILE A 144 -9.54 -15.53 9.57
N SER A 145 -10.06 -15.45 8.34
CA SER A 145 -11.44 -15.05 8.07
C SER A 145 -12.49 -15.88 8.84
N PRO A 146 -12.41 -17.23 8.92
CA PRO A 146 -13.37 -18.02 9.69
C PRO A 146 -13.37 -17.65 11.18
N LEU A 147 -12.20 -17.38 11.76
CA LEU A 147 -12.05 -17.01 13.18
C LEU A 147 -12.73 -15.69 13.53
N ILE A 148 -12.99 -14.83 12.54
CA ILE A 148 -13.70 -13.56 12.71
C ILE A 148 -15.18 -13.71 12.36
N ILE A 149 -15.49 -14.37 11.24
CA ILE A 149 -16.84 -14.44 10.69
C ILE A 149 -17.73 -15.40 11.49
N GLU A 150 -17.21 -16.55 11.92
CA GLU A 150 -18.02 -17.55 12.62
C GLU A 150 -18.53 -17.04 13.98
N PRO A 151 -17.71 -16.41 14.84
CA PRO A 151 -18.23 -15.83 16.08
C PRO A 151 -19.30 -14.76 15.85
N ILE A 152 -19.16 -13.96 14.78
CA ILE A 152 -20.15 -12.93 14.45
C ILE A 152 -21.47 -13.59 14.03
N LYS A 153 -21.41 -14.57 13.12
CA LYS A 153 -22.61 -15.30 12.68
C LYS A 153 -23.30 -16.02 13.83
N ASN A 154 -22.54 -16.67 14.70
CA ASN A 154 -23.11 -17.49 15.78
C ASN A 154 -23.66 -16.66 16.95
N ASN A 155 -23.19 -15.43 17.15
CA ASN A 155 -23.57 -14.60 18.29
C ASN A 155 -24.42 -13.36 17.93
N PHE A 156 -24.53 -13.02 16.64
CA PHE A 156 -25.24 -11.81 16.19
C PHE A 156 -26.26 -12.07 15.08
N THR A 157 -26.66 -13.32 14.83
CA THR A 157 -27.91 -13.58 14.10
C THR A 157 -29.10 -13.18 14.98
N VAL A 158 -29.73 -12.06 14.64
CA VAL A 158 -31.07 -11.70 15.10
C VAL A 158 -32.04 -12.44 14.18
N ASP A 159 -32.93 -13.26 14.74
CA ASP A 159 -34.08 -13.84 14.01
C ASP A 159 -34.97 -12.74 13.40
#